data_AF-A0A9N7MXL8-F1
#
_entry.id   AF-A0A9N7MXL8-F1
#
_cell.length_a   1.000
_cell.length_b   1.000
_cell.length_c   1.000
_cell.angle_alpha   90.00
_cell.angle_beta   90.00
_cell.angle_gamma   90.00
#
_symmetry.space_group_name_H-M   'P 1'
#
loop_
_entity.id
_entity.type
_entity.pdbx_description
1 polymer ?
#
loop_
_entity_poly.entity_id
_entity_poly.type
_entity_poly.pdbx_seq_one_letter_code
_entity_poly.pdbx_strand_id
1 'polypeptide(L)'
;MWKSHPIYPFILLLNRDELYNRPTAPLGWWEDGKILGGRDVQAGGTWLACTKHGKLAFLTNVREIRSDSQVKSRGELPNRFLKGTKSPREFAEELVGEADQFHGFNLIVADLRSMTMVYITNRPKGGVHITEVLSGIHVLSNAQLDTPWPKT
;
A
#
# COMPACT_ATOMS: atom_id res chain seq x y z
N MET A 1 -10.95 -6.46 6.27
CA MET A 1 -11.05 -7.64 7.16
C MET A 1 -9.98 -8.63 6.78
N TRP A 2 -9.22 -9.12 7.75
CA TRP A 2 -8.11 -10.05 7.56
C TRP A 2 -8.26 -11.26 8.48
N LYS A 3 -8.28 -12.48 7.94
CA LYS A 3 -8.39 -13.74 8.70
C LYS A 3 -9.53 -13.76 9.73
N SER A 4 -10.65 -13.10 9.42
CA SER A 4 -11.72 -12.86 10.38
C SER A 4 -13.12 -13.22 9.86
N HIS A 5 -13.31 -13.27 8.54
CA HIS A 5 -14.58 -13.71 7.96
C HIS A 5 -14.58 -15.25 7.79
N PRO A 6 -15.67 -15.96 8.10
CA PRO A 6 -15.71 -17.43 8.09
C PRO A 6 -15.46 -18.06 6.71
N ILE A 7 -15.77 -17.33 5.63
CA ILE A 7 -15.65 -17.83 4.24
C ILE A 7 -14.51 -17.14 3.47
N TYR A 8 -14.23 -15.87 3.79
CA TYR A 8 -13.34 -15.05 2.98
C TYR A 8 -12.09 -14.73 3.81
N PRO A 9 -10.90 -15.26 3.46
CA PRO A 9 -9.69 -15.02 4.23
C PRO A 9 -9.29 -13.54 4.25
N PHE A 10 -9.73 -12.78 3.24
CA PHE A 10 -9.46 -11.36 3.11
C PHE A 10 -10.59 -10.64 2.37
N ILE A 11 -11.01 -9.49 2.91
CA ILE A 11 -11.95 -8.56 2.28
C ILE A 11 -11.35 -7.16 2.38
N LEU A 12 -11.22 -6.47 1.24
CA LEU A 12 -10.71 -5.10 1.16
C LEU A 12 -11.75 -4.19 0.51
N LEU A 13 -11.99 -3.06 1.16
CA LEU A 13 -12.67 -1.92 0.58
C LEU A 13 -11.67 -0.77 0.62
N LEU A 14 -11.39 -0.17 -0.53
CA LEU A 14 -10.42 0.92 -0.64
C LEU A 14 -10.99 2.01 -1.53
N ASN A 15 -11.01 3.23 -1.01
CA ASN A 15 -11.35 4.42 -1.76
C ASN A 15 -10.08 5.22 -2.06
N ARG A 16 -9.87 5.58 -3.32
CA ARG A 16 -8.79 6.48 -3.73
C ARG A 16 -9.32 7.90 -3.76
N ASP A 17 -8.94 8.70 -2.77
CA ASP A 17 -9.23 10.13 -2.71
C ASP A 17 -8.05 10.92 -3.28
N GLU A 18 -8.19 11.43 -4.51
CA GLU A 18 -7.12 12.09 -5.27
C GLU A 18 -7.70 13.13 -6.23
N LEU A 19 -6.87 14.07 -6.71
CA LEU A 19 -7.28 15.12 -7.64
C LEU A 19 -7.93 14.54 -8.92
N TYR A 20 -9.07 15.09 -9.30
CA TYR A 20 -9.82 14.69 -10.51
C TYR A 20 -8.99 14.78 -11.80
N ASN A 21 -8.04 15.71 -11.86
CA ASN A 21 -7.19 15.93 -13.03
C ASN A 21 -5.99 14.96 -13.10
N ARG A 22 -5.80 14.05 -12.14
CA ARG A 22 -4.72 13.07 -12.15
C ARG A 22 -5.14 11.84 -12.98
N PRO A 23 -4.63 11.68 -14.21
CA PRO A 23 -5.08 10.62 -15.11
C PRO A 23 -4.73 9.23 -14.58
N THR A 24 -5.67 8.30 -14.70
CA THR A 24 -5.47 6.89 -14.35
C THR A 24 -5.97 5.99 -15.48
N ALA A 25 -5.32 4.84 -15.64
CA ALA A 25 -5.84 3.79 -16.50
C ALA A 25 -6.96 3.03 -15.76
N PRO A 26 -7.99 2.53 -16.49
CA PRO A 26 -8.99 1.64 -15.92
C PRO A 26 -8.37 0.41 -15.25
N LEU A 27 -9.13 -0.21 -14.34
CA LEU A 27 -8.73 -1.49 -13.76
C LEU A 27 -8.52 -2.52 -14.87
N GLY A 28 -7.34 -3.11 -14.92
CA GLY A 28 -7.01 -4.11 -15.92
C GLY A 28 -5.70 -4.82 -15.61
N TRP A 29 -5.47 -5.90 -16.33
CA TRP A 29 -4.15 -6.54 -16.39
C TRP A 29 -3.18 -5.59 -17.09
N TRP A 30 -2.00 -5.43 -16.49
CA TRP A 30 -0.93 -4.66 -17.10
C TRP A 30 -0.33 -5.42 -18.30
N GLU A 31 0.50 -4.75 -19.09
CA GLU A 31 1.03 -5.28 -20.38
C GLU A 31 1.66 -6.67 -20.27
N ASP A 32 2.32 -6.99 -19.15
CA ASP A 32 2.94 -8.30 -18.90
C ASP A 32 1.96 -9.37 -18.40
N GLY A 33 0.70 -9.01 -18.13
CA GLY A 33 -0.35 -9.88 -17.63
C GLY A 33 -0.11 -10.43 -16.22
N LYS A 34 0.82 -9.85 -15.45
CA LYS A 34 1.21 -10.32 -14.11
C LYS A 34 0.55 -9.53 -12.98
N ILE A 35 0.33 -8.24 -13.22
CA ILE A 35 -0.26 -7.30 -12.25
C ILE A 35 -1.67 -6.91 -12.70
N LEU A 36 -2.62 -6.97 -11.77
CA LEU A 36 -3.98 -6.47 -11.92
C LEU A 36 -4.18 -5.30 -10.95
N GLY A 37 -4.54 -4.13 -11.45
CA GLY A 37 -4.78 -2.96 -10.60
C GLY A 37 -4.85 -1.67 -11.40
N GLY A 38 -5.21 -0.59 -10.71
CA GLY A 38 -5.20 0.74 -11.32
C GLY A 38 -3.77 1.23 -11.57
N ARG A 39 -3.54 1.94 -12.67
CA ARG A 39 -2.22 2.49 -13.02
C ARG A 39 -2.31 4.01 -13.06
N ASP A 40 -1.40 4.67 -12.35
CA ASP A 40 -1.18 6.11 -12.47
C ASP A 40 -0.48 6.38 -13.80
N VAL A 41 -1.11 7.17 -14.69
CA VAL A 41 -0.55 7.48 -16.01
C VAL A 41 0.56 8.52 -15.92
N GLN A 42 0.55 9.37 -14.89
CA GLN A 42 1.54 10.43 -14.72
C GLN A 42 2.83 9.88 -14.12
N ALA A 43 2.74 9.09 -13.05
CA ALA A 43 3.91 8.59 -12.32
C ALA A 43 4.25 7.12 -12.61
N GLY A 44 3.41 6.39 -13.37
CA GLY A 44 3.62 4.99 -13.72
C GLY A 44 3.44 3.99 -12.57
N GLY A 45 3.02 4.45 -11.38
CA GLY A 45 2.81 3.65 -10.18
C GLY A 45 1.39 3.11 -10.03
N THR A 46 1.08 2.59 -8.84
CA THR A 46 -0.27 2.14 -8.47
C THR A 46 -0.59 2.49 -7.01
N TRP A 47 -1.87 2.60 -6.69
CA TRP A 47 -2.37 2.76 -5.32
C TRP A 47 -2.94 1.46 -4.73
N LEU A 48 -3.33 0.51 -5.60
CA LEU A 48 -3.89 -0.78 -5.25
C LEU A 48 -3.74 -1.72 -6.44
N ALA A 49 -3.02 -2.82 -6.23
CA ALA A 49 -2.88 -3.88 -7.21
C ALA A 49 -2.55 -5.22 -6.57
N CYS A 50 -2.77 -6.30 -7.32
CA CYS A 50 -2.43 -7.67 -6.94
C CYS A 50 -1.80 -8.44 -8.10
N THR A 51 -1.22 -9.61 -7.80
CA THR A 51 -0.72 -10.55 -8.80
C THR A 51 -1.53 -11.84 -8.83
N LYS A 52 -1.40 -12.60 -9.92
CA LYS A 52 -1.96 -13.97 -10.04
C LYS A 52 -1.44 -14.93 -8.96
N HIS A 53 -0.30 -14.61 -8.36
CA HIS A 53 0.32 -15.44 -7.34
C HIS A 53 -0.08 -15.03 -5.92
N GLY A 54 -1.04 -14.12 -5.75
CA GLY A 54 -1.60 -13.80 -4.44
C GLY A 54 -0.83 -12.72 -3.68
N LYS A 55 0.13 -12.04 -4.32
CA LYS A 55 0.68 -10.80 -3.76
C LYS A 55 -0.33 -9.67 -3.94
N LEU A 56 -0.46 -8.83 -2.93
CA LEU A 56 -1.31 -7.66 -2.91
C LEU A 56 -0.53 -6.51 -2.28
N ALA A 57 -0.65 -5.31 -2.84
CA ALA A 57 -0.16 -4.12 -2.19
C ALA A 57 -1.09 -2.93 -2.44
N PHE A 58 -1.23 -2.11 -1.42
CA PHE A 58 -1.98 -0.86 -1.50
C PHE A 58 -1.42 0.20 -0.57
N LEU A 59 -1.68 1.46 -0.89
CA LEU A 59 -1.19 2.59 -0.13
C LEU A 59 -2.30 3.59 0.18
N THR A 60 -2.15 4.28 1.31
CA THR A 60 -2.83 5.56 1.58
C THR A 60 -1.79 6.64 1.88
N ASN A 61 -2.17 7.90 1.66
CA ASN A 61 -1.29 9.03 1.88
C ASN A 61 -1.31 9.42 3.36
N VAL A 62 -0.16 9.76 3.94
CA VAL A 62 -0.16 10.49 5.22
C VAL A 62 -0.25 11.98 4.91
N ARG A 63 -1.14 12.69 5.61
CA ARG A 63 -1.34 14.13 5.39
C ARG A 63 -0.16 14.91 5.97
N GLU A 64 0.52 15.69 5.14
CA GLU A 64 1.66 16.53 5.51
C GLU A 64 1.44 17.98 5.08
N ILE A 65 2.05 18.94 5.80
CA ILE A 65 1.95 20.38 5.51
C ILE A 65 3.02 20.81 4.49
N ARG A 66 4.13 20.07 4.36
CA ARG A 66 5.21 20.36 3.43
C ARG A 66 5.17 19.40 2.24
N SER A 67 5.20 19.94 1.03
CA SER A 67 5.49 19.18 -0.19
C SER A 67 6.84 19.60 -0.74
N ASP A 68 7.90 18.85 -0.44
CA ASP A 68 9.15 18.98 -1.18
C ASP A 68 8.97 18.30 -2.55
N SER A 69 9.28 19.02 -3.64
CA SER A 69 9.04 18.56 -5.01
C SER A 69 10.04 17.50 -5.50
N GLN A 70 11.03 17.11 -4.69
CA GLN A 70 12.13 16.22 -5.08
C GLN A 70 12.02 14.77 -4.60
N VAL A 71 10.93 14.38 -3.93
CA VAL A 71 10.75 13.00 -3.45
C VAL A 71 10.12 12.09 -4.51
N LYS A 72 10.44 10.80 -4.42
CA LYS A 72 9.94 9.76 -5.32
C LYS A 72 8.43 9.56 -5.16
N SER A 73 7.79 9.07 -6.22
CA SER A 73 6.36 8.73 -6.19
C SER A 73 6.11 7.51 -5.30
N ARG A 74 5.25 7.65 -4.29
CA ARG A 74 4.81 6.54 -3.40
C ARG A 74 4.21 5.37 -4.17
N GLY A 75 3.61 5.61 -5.33
CA GLY A 75 3.03 4.57 -6.18
C GLY A 75 4.04 3.58 -6.75
N GLU A 76 5.34 3.88 -6.65
CA GLU A 76 6.42 2.95 -6.96
C GLU A 76 6.49 1.79 -5.94
N LEU A 77 6.15 2.04 -4.67
CA LEU A 77 6.33 1.06 -3.59
C LEU A 77 5.49 -0.22 -3.81
N PRO A 78 4.18 -0.15 -4.08
CA PRO A 78 3.41 -1.35 -4.40
C PRO A 78 3.93 -2.05 -5.66
N ASN A 79 4.32 -1.28 -6.69
CA ASN A 79 4.82 -1.82 -7.96
C ASN A 79 6.09 -2.67 -7.74
N ARG A 80 7.03 -2.16 -6.92
CA ARG A 80 8.26 -2.88 -6.56
C ARG A 80 7.98 -4.17 -5.81
N PHE A 81 7.07 -4.15 -4.83
CA PHE A 81 6.68 -5.37 -4.10
C PHE A 81 6.04 -6.42 -5.02
N LEU A 82 5.13 -5.98 -5.91
CA LEU A 82 4.38 -6.87 -6.80
C LEU A 82 5.25 -7.49 -7.90
N LYS A 83 6.27 -6.78 -8.38
CA LYS A 83 7.25 -7.28 -9.35
C LYS A 83 8.34 -8.14 -8.71
N GLY A 84 8.62 -7.92 -7.43
CA GLY A 84 9.65 -8.65 -6.69
C GLY A 84 9.20 -10.04 -6.24
N THR A 85 10.16 -10.85 -5.79
CA THR A 85 9.93 -12.20 -5.23
C THR A 85 9.90 -12.22 -3.70
N LYS A 86 10.41 -11.17 -3.05
CA LYS A 86 10.50 -11.03 -1.58
C LYS A 86 9.16 -11.21 -0.86
N SER A 87 9.20 -11.81 0.32
CA SER A 87 8.08 -11.84 1.26
C SER A 87 7.70 -10.44 1.75
N PRO A 88 6.49 -10.25 2.32
CA PRO A 88 6.09 -8.97 2.91
C PRO A 88 7.10 -8.40 3.92
N ARG A 89 7.69 -9.26 4.77
CA ARG A 89 8.64 -8.86 5.81
C ARG A 89 10.00 -8.46 5.23
N GLU A 90 10.56 -9.27 4.32
CA GLU A 90 11.83 -8.96 3.66
C GLU A 90 11.75 -7.64 2.88
N PHE A 91 10.63 -7.39 2.20
CA PHE A 91 10.41 -6.13 1.49
C PHE A 91 10.32 -4.93 2.46
N ALA A 92 9.67 -5.12 3.61
CA ALA A 92 9.56 -4.08 4.63
C ALA A 92 10.92 -3.71 5.22
N GLU A 93 11.76 -4.70 5.52
CA GLU A 93 13.11 -4.50 6.07
C GLU A 93 14.04 -3.77 5.09
N GLU A 94 13.96 -4.10 3.80
CA GLU A 94 14.69 -3.38 2.74
C GLU A 94 14.26 -1.91 2.63
N LEU A 95 12.96 -1.64 2.73
CA LEU A 95 12.40 -0.30 2.57
C LEU A 95 12.88 0.68 3.66
N VAL A 96 13.33 0.17 4.82
CA VAL A 96 13.82 1.01 5.93
C VAL A 96 14.92 1.98 5.48
N GLY A 97 15.85 1.52 4.63
CA GLY A 97 17.01 2.32 4.20
C GLY A 97 16.71 3.46 3.24
N GLU A 98 15.50 3.53 2.68
CA GLU A 98 15.14 4.51 1.66
C GLU A 98 13.76 5.15 1.85
N ALA A 99 13.05 4.84 2.94
CA ALA A 99 11.71 5.34 3.19
C ALA A 99 11.63 6.88 3.29
N ASP A 100 12.73 7.54 3.65
CA ASP A 100 12.86 9.00 3.69
C ASP A 100 12.93 9.66 2.30
N GLN A 101 13.10 8.86 1.23
CA GLN A 101 13.03 9.33 -0.16
C GLN A 101 11.59 9.51 -0.66
N PHE A 102 10.59 9.19 0.17
CA PHE A 102 9.17 9.29 -0.15
C PHE A 102 8.46 10.25 0.83
N HIS A 103 7.41 10.92 0.34
CA HIS A 103 6.44 11.58 1.21
C HIS A 103 5.83 10.61 2.22
N GLY A 104 5.17 11.16 3.25
CA GLY A 104 4.44 10.36 4.24
C GLY A 104 3.49 9.35 3.59
N PHE A 105 3.60 8.08 3.98
CA PHE A 105 2.78 6.99 3.45
C PHE A 105 2.35 6.00 4.51
N ASN A 106 1.26 5.32 4.21
CA ASN A 106 0.88 4.05 4.78
C ASN A 106 0.88 3.03 3.65
N LEU A 107 1.62 1.94 3.81
CA LEU A 107 1.75 0.89 2.82
C LEU A 107 1.35 -0.43 3.47
N ILE A 108 0.46 -1.16 2.81
CA ILE A 108 0.18 -2.55 3.13
C ILE A 108 0.78 -3.41 2.01
N VAL A 109 1.59 -4.39 2.39
CA VAL A 109 2.06 -5.46 1.51
C VAL A 109 1.61 -6.80 2.09
N ALA A 110 1.05 -7.65 1.25
CA ALA A 110 0.51 -8.93 1.66
C ALA A 110 0.84 -10.03 0.66
N ASP A 111 1.01 -11.23 1.19
CA ASP A 111 1.02 -12.47 0.44
C ASP A 111 -0.11 -13.35 0.97
N LEU A 112 -1.14 -13.53 0.14
CA LEU A 112 -2.34 -14.29 0.46
C LEU A 112 -2.10 -15.81 0.44
N ARG A 113 -0.97 -16.30 -0.09
CA ARG A 113 -0.62 -17.74 -0.03
C ARG A 113 -0.01 -18.09 1.32
N SER A 114 0.99 -17.32 1.75
CA SER A 114 1.59 -17.47 3.09
C SER A 114 0.71 -16.88 4.20
N MET A 115 -0.34 -16.16 3.82
CA MET A 115 -1.26 -15.48 4.73
C MET A 115 -0.50 -14.52 5.66
N THR A 116 0.41 -13.73 5.09
CA THR A 116 1.20 -12.73 5.80
C THR A 116 0.87 -11.34 5.27
N MET A 117 0.67 -10.38 6.17
CA MET A 117 0.38 -9.00 5.83
C MET A 117 1.19 -8.08 6.73
N VAL A 118 1.86 -7.09 6.13
CA VAL A 118 2.72 -6.14 6.83
C VAL A 118 2.28 -4.73 6.50
N TYR A 119 2.12 -3.94 7.55
CA TYR A 119 1.93 -2.50 7.51
C TYR A 119 3.26 -1.79 7.67
N ILE A 120 3.50 -0.81 6.81
CA ILE A 120 4.71 0.00 6.78
C ILE A 120 4.31 1.46 6.70
N THR A 121 4.87 2.29 7.57
CA THR A 121 4.72 3.76 7.50
C THR A 121 6.03 4.44 7.85
N ASN A 122 6.32 5.57 7.21
CA ASN A 122 7.50 6.39 7.47
C ASN A 122 7.21 7.64 8.34
N ARG A 123 6.01 7.74 8.95
CA ARG A 123 5.54 8.97 9.62
C ARG A 123 4.96 8.92 11.04
N PRO A 124 5.24 7.93 11.91
CA PRO A 124 5.26 8.21 13.34
C PRO A 124 6.58 8.90 13.71
N LYS A 125 6.59 9.80 14.71
CA LYS A 125 7.81 10.51 15.17
C LYS A 125 8.94 9.49 15.43
N GLY A 126 10.02 9.51 14.64
CA GLY A 126 11.24 8.73 14.91
C GLY A 126 11.60 7.60 13.94
N GLY A 127 10.95 7.48 12.77
CA GLY A 127 11.46 6.62 11.68
C GLY A 127 10.41 5.72 11.03
N VAL A 128 10.88 4.69 10.33
CA VAL A 128 10.04 3.68 9.66
C VAL A 128 9.49 2.72 10.69
N HIS A 129 8.18 2.54 10.69
CA HIS A 129 7.48 1.58 11.53
C HIS A 129 6.95 0.45 10.67
N ILE A 130 7.25 -0.77 11.10
CA ILE A 130 6.85 -2.01 10.44
C ILE A 130 6.04 -2.80 11.46
N THR A 131 4.84 -3.22 11.08
CA THR A 131 3.95 -3.97 11.96
C THR A 131 3.27 -5.08 11.18
N GLU A 132 3.26 -6.28 11.75
CA GLU A 132 2.48 -7.38 11.19
C GLU A 132 0.99 -7.14 11.47
N VAL A 133 0.15 -7.25 10.44
CA VAL A 133 -1.30 -7.04 10.58
C VAL A 133 -1.93 -8.31 11.15
N LEU A 134 -2.42 -8.19 12.38
CA LEU A 134 -3.09 -9.28 13.09
C LEU A 134 -4.46 -9.59 12.48
N SER A 135 -5.00 -10.77 12.76
CA SER A 135 -6.36 -11.13 12.35
C SER A 135 -7.37 -10.14 12.93
N GLY A 136 -8.31 -9.66 12.13
CA GLY A 136 -9.36 -8.75 12.58
C GLY A 136 -9.97 -7.85 11.50
N ILE A 137 -10.74 -6.88 11.97
CA ILE A 137 -11.27 -5.78 11.17
C ILE A 137 -10.36 -4.58 11.43
N HIS A 138 -9.86 -4.00 10.34
CA HIS A 138 -8.88 -2.91 10.38
C HIS A 138 -9.39 -1.76 9.53
N VAL A 139 -9.09 -0.53 9.96
CA VAL A 139 -9.37 0.66 9.18
C VAL A 139 -8.09 1.46 8.99
N LEU A 140 -7.79 1.77 7.74
CA LEU A 140 -6.66 2.61 7.36
C LEU A 140 -7.18 3.85 6.64
N SER A 141 -6.84 5.02 7.15
CA SER A 141 -7.17 6.31 6.55
C SER A 141 -5.89 7.06 6.17
N ASN A 142 -5.94 8.40 6.12
CA ASN A 142 -4.75 9.23 5.93
C ASN A 142 -3.97 9.47 7.24
N ALA A 143 -4.37 8.80 8.33
CA ALA A 143 -3.66 8.68 9.60
C ALA A 143 -3.03 7.28 9.75
N GLN A 144 -2.53 6.96 10.94
CA GLN A 144 -2.01 5.63 11.25
C GLN A 144 -3.13 4.58 11.26
N LEU A 145 -2.75 3.30 11.09
CA LEU A 145 -3.67 2.17 11.18
C LEU A 145 -4.46 2.20 12.50
N ASP A 146 -5.78 2.02 12.42
CA ASP A 146 -6.74 1.99 13.54
C ASP A 146 -6.76 3.25 14.43
N THR A 147 -6.28 4.39 13.93
CA THR A 147 -6.50 5.67 14.61
C THR A 147 -7.96 6.10 14.47
N PRO A 148 -8.65 6.53 15.55
CA PRO A 148 -9.99 7.11 15.44
C PRO A 148 -9.96 8.32 14.50
N TRP A 149 -10.64 8.24 13.36
CA TRP A 149 -10.71 9.32 12.39
C TRP A 149 -12.09 9.99 12.49
N PRO A 150 -12.26 11.31 12.24
CA PRO A 150 -13.56 11.98 12.40
C PRO A 150 -14.68 11.49 11.46
N LYS A 151 -14.39 10.53 10.56
CA LYS A 151 -15.34 9.93 9.62
C LYS A 151 -15.44 8.39 9.76
N THR A 152 -14.89 7.81 10.83
CA THR A 152 -15.05 6.39 11.19
C THR A 152 -15.96 6.25 12.37
#